data_AF-A0A2W7FXH8-F1
#
_entry.id   AF-A0A2W7FXH8-F1
#
_cell.length_a   1.000
_cell.length_b   1.000
_cell.length_c   1.000
_cell.angle_alpha   90.00
_cell.angle_beta   90.00
_cell.angle_gamma   90.00
#
_symmetry.space_group_name_H-M   'P 1'
#
loop_
_entity.id
_entity.type
_entity.pdbx_description
1 polymer ?
#
loop_
_entity_poly.entity_id
_entity_poly.type
_entity_poly.pdbx_seq_one_letter_code
_entity_poly.pdbx_strand_id
1 'polypeptide(L)'
;MTNLRQFQIAKVFFPLVEKIKDYTNCVFEEISELSKTCYETYINISVEYLETLSQKDFKKIMSDLFKDVKLLDKLWDAILVSLGRYINGK
;
A
#
# COMPACT_ATOMS: atom_id res chain seq x y z
N MET A 1 -11.99 5.96 26.67
CA MET A 1 -12.73 5.05 25.76
C MET A 1 -12.27 5.34 24.35
N THR A 2 -11.47 4.45 23.77
CA THR A 2 -10.94 4.54 22.40
C THR A 2 -12.12 4.53 21.44
N ASN A 3 -12.29 5.60 20.64
CA ASN A 3 -13.52 5.87 19.92
C ASN A 3 -13.73 4.84 18.80
N LEU A 4 -14.96 4.36 18.58
CA LEU A 4 -15.30 3.39 17.53
C LEU A 4 -14.78 3.81 16.15
N ARG A 5 -14.69 5.13 15.93
CA ARG A 5 -14.17 5.75 14.71
C ARG A 5 -12.66 5.56 14.51
N GLN A 6 -11.85 5.68 15.58
CA GLN A 6 -10.40 5.38 15.57
C GLN A 6 -10.14 3.97 15.05
N PHE A 7 -10.88 3.02 15.59
CA PHE A 7 -10.78 1.62 15.17
C PHE A 7 -11.23 1.41 13.72
N GLN A 8 -12.28 2.09 13.26
CA GLN A 8 -12.73 1.98 11.86
C GLN A 8 -11.69 2.50 10.87
N ILE A 9 -11.00 3.59 11.22
CA ILE A 9 -9.92 4.18 10.42
C ILE A 9 -8.73 3.22 10.33
N ALA A 10 -8.23 2.77 11.49
CA ALA A 10 -7.09 1.87 11.58
C ALA A 10 -7.31 0.54 10.83
N LYS A 11 -8.56 0.04 10.83
CA LYS A 11 -8.94 -1.24 10.19
C LYS A 11 -8.72 -1.28 8.68
N VAL A 12 -8.72 -0.14 7.99
CA VAL A 12 -8.54 -0.12 6.53
C VAL A 12 -7.16 0.40 6.15
N PHE A 13 -6.67 1.43 6.84
CA PHE A 13 -5.42 2.11 6.46
C PHE A 13 -4.17 1.28 6.73
N PHE A 14 -3.93 0.87 7.99
CA PHE A 14 -2.68 0.21 8.35
C PHE A 14 -2.45 -1.15 7.67
N PRO A 15 -3.47 -2.00 7.43
CA PRO A 15 -3.27 -3.22 6.65
C PRO A 15 -2.78 -2.97 5.23
N LEU A 16 -3.19 -1.85 4.59
CA LEU A 16 -2.72 -1.48 3.26
C LEU A 16 -1.28 -0.93 3.31
N VAL A 17 -0.93 -0.17 4.36
CA VAL A 17 0.45 0.31 4.55
C VAL A 17 1.43 -0.83 4.82
N GLU A 18 1.07 -1.79 5.68
CA GLU A 18 1.89 -2.99 5.92
C GLU A 18 2.10 -3.76 4.61
N LYS A 19 1.08 -3.83 3.75
CA LYS A 19 1.24 -4.49 2.45
C LYS A 19 2.26 -3.79 1.54
N ILE A 20 2.39 -2.46 1.58
CA ILE A 20 3.44 -1.76 0.81
C ILE A 20 4.83 -2.15 1.33
N LYS A 21 4.98 -2.26 2.65
CA LYS A 21 6.26 -2.58 3.30
C LYS A 21 6.86 -3.89 2.78
N ASP A 22 6.03 -4.88 2.45
CA ASP A 22 6.47 -6.15 1.88
C ASP A 22 7.24 -5.99 0.56
N TYR A 23 6.97 -4.92 -0.19
CA TYR A 23 7.64 -4.64 -1.47
C TYR A 23 8.92 -3.80 -1.33
N THR A 24 9.14 -3.14 -0.19
CA THR A 24 10.27 -2.19 -0.03
C THR A 24 11.64 -2.86 -0.14
N ASN A 25 11.73 -4.14 0.22
CA ASN A 25 12.97 -4.95 0.16
C ASN A 25 12.99 -5.93 -1.02
N CYS A 26 12.11 -5.71 -1.99
CA CYS A 26 12.11 -6.44 -3.26
C CYS A 26 13.44 -6.23 -4.02
N VAL A 27 13.92 -7.28 -4.71
CA VAL A 27 15.12 -7.22 -5.55
C VAL A 27 14.90 -6.51 -6.90
N PHE A 28 13.65 -6.27 -7.29
CA PHE A 28 13.30 -5.52 -8.50
C PHE A 28 13.26 -4.02 -8.17
N GLU A 29 14.24 -3.28 -8.69
CA GLU A 29 14.48 -1.86 -8.37
C GLU A 29 13.23 -0.99 -8.56
N GLU A 30 12.53 -1.09 -9.69
CA GLU A 30 11.33 -0.28 -9.97
C GLU A 30 10.22 -0.49 -8.91
N ILE A 31 9.99 -1.73 -8.49
CA ILE A 31 9.01 -2.05 -7.45
C ILE A 31 9.51 -1.57 -6.08
N SER A 32 10.79 -1.76 -5.78
CA SER A 32 11.40 -1.32 -4.51
C SER A 32 11.34 0.20 -4.36
N GLU A 33 11.69 0.96 -5.39
CA GLU A 33 11.67 2.42 -5.37
C GLU A 33 10.25 2.97 -5.25
N LEU A 34 9.31 2.44 -6.04
CA LEU A 34 7.90 2.85 -5.95
C LEU A 34 7.33 2.55 -4.57
N SER A 35 7.55 1.33 -4.05
CA SER A 35 7.05 0.95 -2.73
C SER A 35 7.67 1.76 -1.60
N LYS A 36 8.97 2.10 -1.66
CA LYS A 36 9.60 3.02 -0.69
C LYS A 36 8.95 4.39 -0.70
N THR A 37 8.73 4.96 -1.89
CA THR A 37 8.08 6.27 -2.06
C THR A 37 6.66 6.25 -1.47
N CYS A 38 5.87 5.22 -1.79
CA CYS A 38 4.54 5.07 -1.22
C CYS A 38 4.59 4.86 0.30
N TYR A 39 5.49 4.02 0.80
CA TYR A 39 5.63 3.75 2.22
C TYR A 39 5.98 5.01 3.00
N GLU A 40 6.97 5.79 2.55
CA GLU A 40 7.34 7.08 3.16
C GLU A 40 6.17 8.08 3.19
N THR A 41 5.35 8.07 2.13
CA THR A 41 4.16 8.93 2.03
C THR A 41 3.13 8.58 3.11
N TYR A 42 2.92 7.30 3.41
CA TYR A 42 1.79 6.86 4.24
C TYR A 42 2.19 6.42 5.66
N ILE A 43 3.43 6.03 5.93
CA ILE A 43 3.84 5.45 7.22
C ILE A 43 3.73 6.43 8.40
N ASN A 44 3.89 7.72 8.14
CA ASN A 44 3.84 8.76 9.16
C ASN A 44 2.41 9.26 9.44
N ILE A 45 1.40 8.69 8.79
CA ILE A 45 0.00 9.03 9.01
C ILE A 45 -0.51 8.33 10.26
N SER A 46 -0.92 9.11 11.26
CA SER A 46 -1.46 8.60 12.53
C SER A 46 -2.99 8.45 12.49
N VAL A 47 -3.53 7.70 13.46
CA VAL A 47 -4.98 7.58 13.66
C VAL A 47 -5.59 8.95 13.94
N GLU A 48 -4.96 9.75 14.82
CA GLU A 48 -5.42 11.08 15.22
C GLU A 48 -5.55 12.01 14.01
N TYR A 49 -4.57 12.02 13.11
CA TYR A 49 -4.67 12.80 11.87
C TYR A 49 -5.86 12.35 11.03
N LEU A 50 -5.99 11.05 10.79
CA LEU A 50 -7.08 10.49 9.97
C LEU A 50 -8.47 10.75 10.58
N GLU A 51 -8.59 10.90 11.90
CA GLU A 51 -9.84 11.26 12.58
C GLU A 51 -10.27 12.70 12.32
N THR A 52 -9.31 13.62 12.19
CA THR A 52 -9.59 15.04 11.92
C THR A 52 -10.03 15.31 10.49
N LEU A 53 -9.84 14.35 9.59
CA LEU A 53 -10.18 14.51 8.18
C LEU A 53 -11.68 14.52 7.93
N SER A 54 -12.08 15.28 6.91
CA SER A 54 -13.41 15.15 6.34
C SER A 54 -13.60 13.76 5.72
N GLN A 55 -14.84 13.29 5.63
CA GLN A 55 -15.13 12.00 4.98
C GLN A 55 -14.64 11.97 3.52
N LYS A 56 -14.64 13.12 2.84
CA LYS A 56 -14.15 13.26 1.45
C LYS A 56 -12.65 13.06 1.37
N ASP A 57 -11.89 13.71 2.25
CA ASP A 57 -10.42 13.63 2.25
C ASP A 57 -9.95 12.24 2.68
N PHE A 58 -10.59 11.66 3.69
CA PHE A 58 -10.35 10.27 4.09
C PHE A 58 -10.53 9.32 2.91
N LYS A 59 -11.68 9.39 2.20
CA LYS A 59 -11.93 8.54 1.03
C LYS A 59 -10.90 8.71 -0.06
N LYS A 60 -10.42 9.95 -0.27
CA LYS A 60 -9.37 10.23 -1.26
C LYS A 60 -8.07 9.54 -0.88
N ILE A 61 -7.56 9.76 0.33
CA ILE A 61 -6.33 9.11 0.82
C ILE A 61 -6.42 7.59 0.72
N MET A 62 -7.53 7.02 1.20
CA MET A 62 -7.74 5.57 1.15
C MET A 62 -7.80 5.03 -0.30
N SER A 63 -8.45 5.77 -1.20
CA SER A 63 -8.53 5.41 -2.62
C SER A 63 -7.15 5.44 -3.27
N ASP A 64 -6.34 6.45 -2.98
CA ASP A 64 -5.04 6.62 -3.59
C ASP A 64 -4.07 5.55 -3.06
N LEU A 65 -4.04 5.31 -1.75
CA LEU A 65 -3.31 4.19 -1.14
C LEU A 65 -3.72 2.83 -1.73
N PHE A 66 -5.02 2.60 -1.93
CA PHE A 66 -5.50 1.36 -2.54
C PHE A 66 -5.02 1.17 -3.99
N LYS A 67 -4.99 2.25 -4.79
CA LYS A 67 -4.47 2.20 -6.17
C LYS A 67 -2.99 1.89 -6.19
N ASP A 68 -2.20 2.49 -5.30
CA ASP A 68 -0.76 2.25 -5.19
C ASP A 68 -0.48 0.77 -4.87
N VAL A 69 -1.17 0.23 -3.85
CA VAL A 69 -1.09 -1.19 -3.50
C VAL A 69 -1.48 -2.09 -4.68
N LYS A 70 -2.54 -1.75 -5.42
CA LYS A 70 -2.98 -2.53 -6.58
C LYS A 70 -2.02 -2.48 -7.76
N LEU A 71 -1.36 -1.35 -7.96
CA LEU A 71 -0.33 -1.22 -9.00
C LEU A 71 0.88 -2.09 -8.65
N LEU A 72 1.34 -2.04 -7.39
CA LEU A 72 2.44 -2.88 -6.91
C LEU A 72 2.13 -4.38 -7.07
N ASP A 73 0.92 -4.81 -6.66
CA ASP A 73 0.45 -6.19 -6.88
C ASP A 73 0.55 -6.61 -8.34
N LYS A 74 0.04 -5.76 -9.25
CA LYS A 74 0.00 -6.06 -10.68
C LYS A 74 1.39 -6.16 -11.30
N LEU A 75 2.31 -5.27 -10.90
CA LEU A 75 3.71 -5.29 -11.36
C LEU A 75 4.39 -6.57 -10.88
N TRP A 76 4.20 -6.92 -9.61
CA TRP A 76 4.74 -8.14 -9.03
C TRP A 76 4.23 -9.39 -9.74
N ASP A 77 2.92 -9.49 -9.97
CA ASP A 77 2.31 -10.62 -10.69
C ASP A 77 2.85 -10.74 -12.12
N ALA A 78 3.04 -9.61 -12.82
CA ALA A 78 3.62 -9.61 -14.16
C ALA A 78 5.05 -10.14 -14.18
N ILE A 79 5.85 -9.81 -13.17
CA ILE A 79 7.21 -10.35 -12.99
C ILE A 79 7.14 -11.86 -12.73
N LEU A 80 6.29 -12.32 -11.80
CA LEU A 80 6.15 -13.74 -11.50
C LEU A 80 5.73 -14.55 -12.73
N VAL A 81 4.81 -14.03 -13.54
CA VAL A 81 4.41 -14.66 -14.81
C VAL A 81 5.59 -14.73 -15.78
N SER A 82 6.36 -13.64 -15.91
CA SER A 82 7.51 -13.57 -16.82
C SER A 82 8.63 -14.53 -16.41
N LEU A 83 8.95 -14.59 -15.12
CA LEU A 83 9.90 -15.57 -14.55
C LEU A 83 9.41 -17.01 -14.76
N GLY A 84 8.12 -17.25 -14.53
CA GLY A 84 7.51 -18.56 -14.78
C GLY A 84 7.65 -18.99 -16.24
N ARG A 85 7.49 -18.08 -17.20
CA ARG A 85 7.72 -18.39 -18.64
C ARG A 85 9.18 -18.70 -18.92
N TYR A 86 10.09 -17.86 -18.42
CA TYR A 86 11.53 -18.06 -18.58
C TYR A 86 12.00 -19.42 -18.05
N ILE A 87 11.60 -19.80 -16.84
CA ILE A 87 11.96 -21.10 -16.23
C ILE A 87 11.41 -22.28 -17.05
N ASN A 88 10.22 -22.12 -17.65
CA ASN A 88 9.58 -23.16 -18.44
C ASN A 88 9.97 -23.14 -19.94
N GLY A 89 10.93 -22.30 -20.34
CA GLY A 89 11.39 -22.20 -21.73
C GLY A 89 10.33 -21.69 -22.72
N LYS A 90 9.38 -20.87 -22.26
CA LYS A 90 8.31 -20.27 -23.07
C LYS A 90 8.51 -18.77 -23.30
#